data_AF-A0A6S6XL65-F1
#
_entry.id   AF-A0A6S6XL65-F1
#
_cell.length_a   1.000
_cell.length_b   1.000
_cell.length_c   1.000
_cell.angle_alpha   90.00
_cell.angle_beta   90.00
_cell.angle_gamma   90.00
#
_symmetry.space_group_name_H-M   'P 1'
#
loop_
_entity.id
_entity.type
_entity.pdbx_description
1 polymer ?
#
loop_
_entity_poly.entity_id
_entity_poly.type
_entity_poly.pdbx_seq_one_letter_code
_entity_poly.pdbx_strand_id
1 'polypeptide(L)'
;MENDELTNSIENWEDKISHDKDLSAIAIMNIYTKMEKYFTKMFIMYASGEKSSAGYVPRRRLCFEDESHLINFLKLQGGQFIDYMKIIENFTKFIFVINEDPFLLVFSDSKFYNVYKKSKIIRNYVAHESAESKNLYIKDCLCIKKLGETSKFIEPNKYLLGKKKGIEISRFTYFVNEIAQISNVIIDPRKYF
;
A
#
# COMPACT_ATOMS: atom_id res chain seq x y z
N MET A 1 16.93 5.69 5.85
CA MET A 1 16.04 6.23 4.81
C MET A 1 14.60 6.20 5.30
N GLU A 2 13.68 6.92 4.65
CA GLU A 2 12.30 7.08 5.12
C GLU A 2 11.52 5.75 5.13
N ASN A 3 11.91 4.80 4.28
CA ASN A 3 11.31 3.48 4.15
C ASN A 3 12.00 2.38 4.99
N ASP A 4 13.02 2.69 5.80
CA ASP A 4 13.79 1.68 6.58
C ASP A 4 12.88 0.79 7.45
N GLU A 5 11.90 1.39 8.14
CA GLU A 5 10.97 0.62 8.96
C GLU A 5 10.13 -0.38 8.15
N LEU A 6 9.79 -0.04 6.91
CA LEU A 6 9.03 -0.88 6.02
C LEU A 6 9.92 -2.00 5.45
N THR A 7 11.13 -1.67 4.98
CA THR A 7 12.07 -2.65 4.41
C THR A 7 12.53 -3.64 5.48
N ASN A 8 12.91 -3.16 6.67
CA ASN A 8 13.26 -4.03 7.79
C ASN A 8 12.08 -4.91 8.21
N SER A 9 10.84 -4.39 8.13
CA SER A 9 9.67 -5.22 8.41
C SER A 9 9.46 -6.31 7.35
N ILE A 10 9.76 -6.04 6.07
CA ILE A 10 9.69 -7.04 5.01
C ILE A 10 10.70 -8.15 5.28
N GLU A 11 11.97 -7.80 5.50
CA GLU A 11 13.05 -8.76 5.75
C GLU A 11 12.74 -9.65 6.96
N ASN A 12 12.30 -9.04 8.07
CA ASN A 12 11.92 -9.79 9.28
C ASN A 12 10.78 -10.78 9.05
N TRP A 13 9.80 -10.44 8.19
CA TRP A 13 8.69 -11.34 7.90
C TRP A 13 9.06 -12.40 6.87
N GLU A 14 9.93 -12.09 5.91
CA GLU A 14 10.50 -13.06 4.98
C GLU A 14 11.28 -14.15 5.73
N ASP A 15 12.11 -13.76 6.69
CA ASP A 15 12.82 -14.70 7.56
C ASP A 15 11.85 -15.58 8.35
N LYS A 16 10.83 -14.99 9.00
CA LYS A 16 9.82 -15.76 9.75
C LYS A 16 9.05 -16.74 8.88
N ILE A 17 8.65 -16.35 7.66
CA ILE A 17 7.91 -17.20 6.73
C ILE A 17 8.76 -18.36 6.20
N SER A 18 10.08 -18.15 6.09
CA SER A 18 10.99 -19.22 5.71
C SER A 18 10.98 -20.39 6.71
N HIS A 19 10.68 -20.10 7.99
CA HIS A 19 10.55 -21.07 9.07
C HIS A 19 9.10 -21.54 9.27
N ASP A 20 8.10 -20.67 9.10
CA ASP A 20 6.68 -20.98 9.25
C ASP A 20 5.84 -20.30 8.17
N LYS A 21 5.44 -21.10 7.17
CA LYS A 21 4.66 -20.63 6.01
C LYS A 21 3.24 -20.20 6.37
N ASP A 22 2.69 -20.65 7.49
CA ASP A 22 1.33 -20.31 7.92
C ASP A 22 1.24 -18.86 8.46
N LEU A 23 2.38 -18.17 8.58
CA LEU A 23 2.44 -16.75 8.93
C LEU A 23 2.25 -15.80 7.74
N SER A 24 2.16 -16.30 6.51
CA SER A 24 2.17 -15.47 5.29
C SER A 24 1.09 -14.38 5.26
N ALA A 25 -0.13 -14.68 5.71
CA ALA A 25 -1.25 -13.75 5.72
C ALA A 25 -1.08 -12.66 6.79
N ILE A 26 -0.64 -13.07 7.99
CA ILE A 26 -0.33 -12.14 9.10
C ILE A 26 0.83 -11.23 8.71
N ALA A 27 1.84 -11.76 8.01
CA ALA A 27 2.94 -10.97 7.49
C ALA A 27 2.48 -9.90 6.52
N ILE A 28 1.67 -10.24 5.51
CA ILE A 28 1.11 -9.24 4.57
C ILE A 28 0.30 -8.17 5.30
N MET A 29 -0.51 -8.56 6.29
CA MET A 29 -1.24 -7.59 7.11
C MET A 29 -0.29 -6.60 7.81
N ASN A 30 0.76 -7.09 8.45
CA ASN A 30 1.72 -6.25 9.17
C ASN A 30 2.55 -5.36 8.22
N ILE A 31 3.05 -5.92 7.12
CA ILE A 31 3.80 -5.19 6.09
C ILE A 31 2.91 -4.09 5.49
N TYR A 32 1.65 -4.40 5.16
CA TYR A 32 0.72 -3.40 4.65
C TYR A 32 0.47 -2.29 5.68
N THR A 33 0.33 -2.63 6.96
CA THR A 33 0.17 -1.63 8.04
C THR A 33 1.40 -0.71 8.15
N LYS A 34 2.61 -1.26 7.97
CA LYS A 34 3.84 -0.47 7.91
C LYS A 34 3.90 0.41 6.66
N MET A 35 3.41 -0.07 5.52
CA MET A 35 3.28 0.71 4.30
C MET A 35 2.28 1.88 4.49
N GLU A 36 1.15 1.69 5.16
CA GLU A 36 0.19 2.78 5.47
C GLU A 36 0.83 3.89 6.32
N LYS A 37 1.60 3.50 7.35
CA LYS A 37 2.36 4.44 8.17
C LYS A 37 3.40 5.20 7.35
N TYR A 38 4.12 4.48 6.49
CA TYR A 38 5.10 5.09 5.57
C TYR A 38 4.44 6.09 4.61
N PHE A 39 3.32 5.72 3.98
CA PHE A 39 2.56 6.61 3.08
C PHE A 39 2.11 7.87 3.80
N THR A 40 1.59 7.72 5.02
CA THR A 40 1.16 8.85 5.86
C THR A 40 2.32 9.79 6.16
N LYS A 41 3.46 9.23 6.59
CA LYS A 41 4.68 10.00 6.87
C LYS A 41 5.15 10.77 5.64
N MET A 42 5.27 10.10 4.50
CA MET A 42 5.71 10.73 3.25
C MET A 42 4.75 11.81 2.78
N PHE A 43 3.44 11.57 2.92
CA PHE A 43 2.41 12.53 2.55
C PHE A 43 2.52 13.81 3.38
N ILE A 44 2.62 13.69 4.70
CA ILE A 44 2.78 14.83 5.61
C ILE A 44 4.06 15.58 5.30
N MET A 45 5.19 14.87 5.21
CA MET A 45 6.51 15.43 4.90
C MET A 45 6.47 16.26 3.60
N TYR A 46 5.98 15.67 2.51
CA TYR A 46 5.90 16.35 1.22
C TYR A 46 4.88 17.49 1.20
N ALA A 47 3.72 17.34 1.84
CA ALA A 47 2.72 18.41 1.92
C ALA A 47 3.23 19.62 2.73
N SER A 48 4.06 19.39 3.74
CA SER A 48 4.76 20.43 4.52
C SER A 48 5.99 21.01 3.80
N GLY A 49 6.43 20.38 2.70
CA GLY A 49 7.50 20.91 1.83
C GLY A 49 8.90 20.42 2.17
N GLU A 50 8.99 19.37 2.97
CA GLU A 50 10.24 18.70 3.26
C GLU A 50 10.71 17.87 2.07
N LYS A 51 12.02 17.63 2.03
CA LYS A 51 12.68 16.82 0.99
C LYS A 51 12.85 15.38 1.46
N SER A 52 12.78 14.44 0.52
CA SER A 52 13.22 13.07 0.80
C SER A 52 14.73 12.97 0.93
N SER A 53 15.21 11.84 1.44
CA SER A 53 16.62 11.47 1.47
C SER A 53 17.30 11.45 0.09
N ALA A 54 16.53 11.25 -0.98
CA ALA A 54 17.01 11.37 -2.37
C ALA A 54 17.01 12.83 -2.90
N GLY A 55 16.69 13.80 -2.05
CA GLY A 55 16.60 15.21 -2.41
C GLY A 55 15.41 15.57 -3.28
N TYR A 56 14.40 14.70 -3.38
CA TYR A 56 13.16 15.01 -4.10
C TYR A 56 12.27 15.92 -3.26
N VAL A 57 11.74 16.98 -3.88
CA VAL A 57 10.75 17.89 -3.29
C VAL A 57 9.68 18.14 -4.35
N PRO A 58 8.43 17.66 -4.16
CA PRO A 58 7.37 17.89 -5.12
C PRO A 58 6.91 19.34 -5.07
N ARG A 59 6.68 19.96 -6.23
CA ARG A 59 5.98 21.26 -6.27
C ARG A 59 4.53 21.10 -5.79
N ARG A 60 4.14 22.01 -4.90
CA ARG A 60 2.83 22.03 -4.26
C ARG A 60 1.95 23.13 -4.85
N ARG A 61 0.68 22.80 -5.08
CA ARG A 61 -0.41 23.74 -5.35
C ARG A 61 -0.99 24.29 -4.05
N LEU A 62 -1.03 23.46 -3.01
CA LEU A 62 -1.44 23.83 -1.66
C LEU A 62 -0.25 23.63 -0.72
N CYS A 63 0.15 24.70 -0.04
CA CYS A 63 1.25 24.69 0.92
C CYS A 63 0.69 24.70 2.34
N PHE A 64 1.21 23.81 3.18
CA PHE A 64 0.92 23.77 4.60
C PHE A 64 2.17 24.21 5.36
N GLU A 65 1.97 25.00 6.42
CA GLU A 65 3.06 25.56 7.23
C GLU A 65 3.75 24.48 8.05
N ASP A 66 2.95 23.60 8.63
CA ASP A 66 3.40 22.46 9.44
C ASP A 66 2.37 21.31 9.40
N GLU A 67 2.71 20.21 10.08
CA GLU A 67 1.83 19.05 10.23
C GLU A 67 0.50 19.40 10.90
N SER A 68 0.48 20.33 11.86
CA SER A 68 -0.74 20.74 12.58
C SER A 68 -1.71 21.46 11.64
N HIS A 69 -1.21 22.38 10.81
CA HIS A 69 -1.99 23.06 9.79
C HIS A 69 -2.59 22.05 8.80
N LEU A 70 -1.78 21.11 8.30
CA LEU A 70 -2.27 20.05 7.43
C LEU A 70 -3.37 19.21 8.11
N ILE A 71 -3.12 18.72 9.33
CA ILE A 71 -4.09 17.92 10.09
C ILE A 71 -5.40 18.66 10.29
N ASN A 72 -5.34 19.94 10.65
CA ASN A 72 -6.53 20.77 10.84
C ASN A 72 -7.29 20.95 9.53
N PHE A 73 -6.59 21.19 8.42
CA PHE A 73 -7.19 21.26 7.09
C PHE A 73 -7.91 19.95 6.71
N LEU A 74 -7.30 18.80 6.99
CA LEU A 74 -7.89 17.49 6.69
C LEU A 74 -9.10 17.17 7.59
N LYS A 75 -9.08 17.58 8.87
CA LYS A 75 -10.19 17.40 9.81
C LYS A 75 -11.44 18.21 9.45
N LEU A 76 -11.29 19.35 8.76
CA LEU A 76 -12.43 20.16 8.28
C LEU A 76 -13.34 19.38 7.31
N GLN A 77 -12.90 18.23 6.79
CA GLN A 77 -13.74 17.31 6.00
C GLN A 77 -14.74 16.50 6.84
N GLY A 78 -14.87 16.78 8.15
CA GLY A 78 -16.01 16.36 8.96
C GLY A 78 -15.82 15.09 9.80
N GLY A 79 -14.59 14.64 10.04
CA GLY A 79 -14.30 13.43 10.83
C GLY A 79 -13.40 13.68 12.03
N GLN A 80 -13.65 12.98 13.15
CA GLN A 80 -12.71 12.89 14.28
C GLN A 80 -11.43 12.11 13.93
N PHE A 81 -11.50 11.24 12.91
CA PHE A 81 -10.40 10.39 12.44
C PHE A 81 -10.05 10.70 10.98
N ILE A 82 -8.75 10.82 10.68
CA ILE A 82 -8.24 11.06 9.33
C ILE A 82 -7.88 9.71 8.70
N ASP A 83 -8.62 9.32 7.65
CA ASP A 83 -8.22 8.21 6.78
C ASP A 83 -7.21 8.71 5.73
N TYR A 84 -5.93 8.73 6.13
CA TYR A 84 -4.84 9.19 5.27
C TYR A 84 -4.76 8.40 3.97
N MET A 85 -5.06 7.10 3.97
CA MET A 85 -4.96 6.30 2.75
C MET A 85 -6.01 6.71 1.73
N LYS A 86 -7.25 6.96 2.16
CA LYS A 86 -8.29 7.50 1.29
C LYS A 86 -7.96 8.91 0.81
N ILE A 87 -7.33 9.73 1.65
CA ILE A 87 -6.86 11.07 1.26
C ILE A 87 -5.76 10.96 0.19
N ILE A 88 -4.77 10.10 0.41
CA ILE A 88 -3.65 9.91 -0.50
C ILE A 88 -4.12 9.38 -1.86
N GLU A 89 -5.12 8.49 -1.88
CA GLU A 89 -5.71 7.94 -3.11
C GLU A 89 -6.51 8.99 -3.91
N ASN A 90 -7.19 9.93 -3.24
CA ASN A 90 -8.18 10.80 -3.89
C ASN A 90 -7.78 12.28 -3.99
N PHE A 91 -6.90 12.78 -3.13
CA PHE A 91 -6.67 14.21 -2.92
C PHE A 91 -5.26 14.72 -3.21
N THR A 92 -4.27 13.84 -3.30
CA THR A 92 -2.86 14.19 -3.64
C THR A 92 -2.75 15.01 -4.92
N LYS A 93 -3.55 14.68 -5.94
CA LYS A 93 -3.69 15.43 -7.20
C LYS A 93 -4.09 16.91 -7.06
N PHE A 94 -4.66 17.31 -5.92
CA PHE A 94 -5.02 18.69 -5.62
C PHE A 94 -3.94 19.42 -4.81
N ILE A 95 -3.09 18.67 -4.09
CA ILE A 95 -2.01 19.20 -3.28
C ILE A 95 -0.73 19.37 -4.11
N PHE A 96 -0.40 18.39 -4.95
CA PHE A 96 0.82 18.39 -5.76
C PHE A 96 0.54 18.78 -7.21
N VAL A 97 1.54 19.32 -7.89
CA VAL A 97 1.50 19.50 -9.35
C VAL A 97 1.45 18.11 -10.00
N ILE A 98 0.60 17.92 -11.01
CA ILE A 98 0.26 16.60 -11.58
C ILE A 98 1.49 15.73 -11.86
N ASN A 99 2.50 16.24 -12.56
CA ASN A 99 3.68 15.44 -12.94
C ASN A 99 4.75 15.34 -11.83
N GLU A 100 4.44 15.83 -10.63
CA GLU A 100 5.31 15.81 -9.47
C GLU A 100 4.61 15.22 -8.25
N ASP A 101 3.42 14.64 -8.41
CA ASP A 101 2.77 13.93 -7.34
C ASP A 101 3.53 12.63 -7.04
N PRO A 102 4.15 12.48 -5.85
CA PRO A 102 4.96 11.33 -5.51
C PRO A 102 4.15 10.03 -5.41
N PHE A 103 2.83 10.14 -5.29
CA PHE A 103 1.93 8.99 -5.21
C PHE A 103 1.28 8.64 -6.56
N LEU A 104 1.46 9.47 -7.59
CA LEU A 104 0.79 9.28 -8.88
C LEU A 104 1.02 7.88 -9.44
N LEU A 105 2.29 7.47 -9.53
CA LEU A 105 2.67 6.16 -10.09
C LEU A 105 2.03 5.00 -9.32
N VAL A 106 1.85 5.13 -8.00
CA VAL A 106 1.24 4.06 -7.17
C VAL A 106 -0.19 3.77 -7.60
N PHE A 107 -0.94 4.81 -7.99
CA PHE A 107 -2.36 4.70 -8.33
C PHE A 107 -2.64 4.68 -9.82
N SER A 108 -1.72 5.18 -10.66
CA SER A 108 -1.86 5.15 -12.12
C SER A 108 -1.26 3.89 -12.76
N ASP A 109 -0.19 3.33 -12.16
CA ASP A 109 0.41 2.11 -12.67
C ASP A 109 -0.43 0.88 -12.27
N SER A 110 -0.84 0.09 -13.27
CA SER A 110 -1.73 -1.06 -13.05
C SER A 110 -1.10 -2.14 -12.17
N LYS A 111 0.22 -2.30 -12.18
CA LYS A 111 0.95 -3.29 -11.39
C LYS A 111 0.97 -2.87 -9.93
N PHE A 112 1.37 -1.62 -9.65
CA PHE A 112 1.42 -1.08 -8.29
C PHE A 112 0.02 -0.96 -7.68
N TYR A 113 -0.95 -0.45 -8.43
CA TYR A 113 -2.32 -0.32 -7.94
C TYR A 113 -2.92 -1.69 -7.59
N ASN A 114 -2.67 -2.72 -8.40
CA ASN A 114 -3.15 -4.08 -8.11
C ASN A 114 -2.52 -4.66 -6.84
N VAL A 115 -1.22 -4.42 -6.60
CA VAL A 115 -0.52 -4.84 -5.38
C VAL A 115 -1.12 -4.11 -4.18
N TYR A 116 -1.19 -2.79 -4.23
CA TYR A 116 -1.80 -1.95 -3.19
C TYR A 116 -3.20 -2.44 -2.83
N LYS A 117 -4.09 -2.55 -3.84
CA LYS A 117 -5.49 -2.92 -3.65
C LYS A 117 -5.63 -4.33 -3.06
N LYS A 118 -4.90 -5.31 -3.58
CA LYS A 118 -5.02 -6.70 -3.10
C LYS A 118 -4.44 -6.87 -1.70
N SER A 119 -3.33 -6.21 -1.37
CA SER A 119 -2.77 -6.22 -0.02
C SER A 119 -3.74 -5.62 1.00
N LYS A 120 -4.42 -4.50 0.64
CA LYS A 120 -5.48 -3.89 1.47
C LYS A 120 -6.63 -4.87 1.72
N ILE A 121 -7.09 -5.57 0.69
CA ILE A 121 -8.17 -6.56 0.79
C ILE A 121 -7.78 -7.75 1.65
N ILE A 122 -6.57 -8.28 1.47
CA ILE A 122 -6.04 -9.38 2.30
C ILE A 122 -5.95 -8.93 3.76
N ARG A 123 -5.36 -7.76 4.03
CA ARG A 123 -5.26 -7.19 5.38
C ARG A 123 -6.64 -7.05 6.04
N ASN A 124 -7.62 -6.50 5.32
CA ASN A 124 -8.97 -6.33 5.86
C ASN A 124 -9.65 -7.66 6.15
N TYR A 125 -9.47 -8.66 5.29
CA TYR A 125 -10.03 -9.99 5.53
C TYR A 125 -9.40 -10.67 6.73
N VAL A 126 -8.07 -10.65 6.84
CA VAL A 126 -7.33 -11.23 7.99
C VAL A 126 -7.66 -10.52 9.30
N ALA A 127 -7.86 -9.20 9.28
CA ALA A 127 -8.11 -8.43 10.49
C ALA A 127 -9.57 -8.51 11.00
N HIS A 128 -10.55 -8.63 10.11
CA HIS A 128 -11.97 -8.51 10.46
C HIS A 128 -12.78 -9.79 10.27
N GLU A 129 -12.32 -10.71 9.43
CA GLU A 129 -12.98 -11.99 9.10
C GLU A 129 -14.48 -11.88 8.77
N SER A 130 -14.92 -10.71 8.31
CA SER A 130 -16.33 -10.42 8.02
C SER A 130 -16.78 -11.02 6.69
N ALA A 131 -18.10 -11.28 6.55
CA ALA A 131 -18.66 -11.76 5.29
C ALA A 131 -18.40 -10.79 4.12
N GLU A 132 -18.41 -9.48 4.38
CA GLU A 132 -18.09 -8.46 3.39
C GLU A 132 -16.64 -8.54 2.92
N SER A 133 -15.68 -8.58 3.86
CA SER A 133 -14.26 -8.67 3.54
C SER A 133 -13.91 -9.98 2.82
N LYS A 134 -14.55 -11.10 3.20
CA LYS A 134 -14.44 -12.39 2.50
C LYS A 134 -14.95 -12.29 1.05
N ASN A 135 -16.09 -11.65 0.83
CA ASN A 135 -16.66 -11.46 -0.51
C ASN A 135 -15.73 -10.61 -1.41
N LEU A 136 -15.15 -9.54 -0.86
CA LEU A 136 -14.16 -8.72 -1.56
C LEU A 136 -12.91 -9.53 -1.92
N TYR A 137 -12.40 -10.33 -0.98
CA TYR A 137 -11.24 -11.20 -1.23
C TYR A 137 -11.51 -12.24 -2.33
N ILE A 138 -12.67 -12.91 -2.30
CA ILE A 138 -13.06 -13.89 -3.34
C ILE A 138 -13.13 -13.21 -4.72
N LYS A 139 -13.77 -12.03 -4.79
CA LYS A 139 -13.96 -11.32 -6.05
C LYS A 139 -12.65 -10.77 -6.62
N ASP A 140 -11.85 -10.09 -5.81
CA ASP A 140 -10.73 -9.27 -6.31
C ASP A 140 -9.36 -9.96 -6.17
N CYS A 141 -9.17 -10.86 -5.20
CA CYS A 141 -7.92 -11.60 -5.05
C CYS A 141 -7.94 -12.95 -5.78
N LEU A 142 -9.04 -13.72 -5.62
CA LEU A 142 -9.20 -15.04 -6.26
C LEU A 142 -9.81 -14.95 -7.68
N CYS A 143 -10.40 -13.81 -8.04
CA CYS A 143 -11.08 -13.59 -9.33
C CYS A 143 -12.18 -14.61 -9.63
N ILE A 144 -12.83 -15.13 -8.58
CA ILE A 144 -13.93 -16.08 -8.68
C ILE A 144 -15.21 -15.30 -9.00
N LYS A 145 -15.82 -15.59 -10.15
CA LYS A 145 -17.14 -15.04 -10.50
C LYS A 145 -18.22 -15.89 -9.82
N LYS A 146 -19.23 -15.25 -9.22
CA LYS A 146 -20.38 -15.91 -8.57
C LYS A 146 -21.25 -16.81 -9.48
N LEU A 147 -20.91 -16.96 -10.77
CA LEU A 147 -21.71 -17.68 -11.74
C LEU A 147 -21.07 -19.03 -12.08
N GLY A 148 -21.63 -20.12 -11.54
CA GLY A 148 -21.52 -21.47 -12.07
C GLY A 148 -20.20 -22.22 -11.85
N GLU A 149 -19.10 -21.55 -11.51
CA GLU A 149 -17.82 -22.22 -11.25
C GLU A 149 -17.71 -22.63 -9.78
N THR A 150 -17.56 -23.92 -9.53
CA THR A 150 -17.18 -24.54 -8.25
C THR A 150 -15.71 -24.26 -7.92
N SER A 151 -15.25 -23.03 -8.07
CA SER A 151 -13.93 -22.63 -7.60
C SER A 151 -13.92 -22.64 -6.08
N LYS A 152 -13.21 -23.61 -5.50
CA LYS A 152 -13.05 -23.73 -4.04
C LYS A 152 -12.37 -22.47 -3.51
N PHE A 153 -12.96 -21.91 -2.46
CA PHE A 153 -12.35 -20.85 -1.67
C PHE A 153 -10.92 -21.26 -1.25
N ILE A 154 -9.97 -20.32 -1.37
CA ILE A 154 -8.56 -20.53 -1.01
C ILE A 154 -8.20 -19.55 0.09
N GLU A 155 -7.81 -20.06 1.25
CA GLU A 155 -7.37 -19.24 2.38
C GLU A 155 -6.16 -18.36 2.00
N PRO A 156 -6.02 -17.16 2.59
CA PRO A 156 -4.95 -16.20 2.28
C PRO A 156 -3.55 -16.80 2.33
N ASN A 157 -3.21 -17.61 3.34
CA ASN A 157 -1.91 -18.27 3.44
C ASN A 157 -1.62 -19.12 2.20
N LYS A 158 -2.55 -20.00 1.83
CA LYS A 158 -2.42 -20.86 0.65
C LYS A 158 -2.37 -20.07 -0.65
N TYR A 159 -3.14 -18.97 -0.75
CA TYR A 159 -3.11 -18.08 -1.89
C TYR A 159 -1.74 -17.42 -2.08
N LEU A 160 -1.18 -16.89 -0.98
CA LEU A 160 0.10 -16.18 -0.94
C LEU A 160 1.29 -17.08 -1.26
N LEU A 161 1.27 -18.32 -0.77
CA LEU A 161 2.29 -19.32 -1.07
C LEU A 161 2.22 -19.87 -2.50
N GLY A 162 1.06 -19.73 -3.16
CA GLY A 162 0.89 -20.15 -4.54
C GLY A 162 1.74 -19.30 -5.51
N LYS A 163 2.14 -19.91 -6.63
CA LYS A 163 2.91 -19.21 -7.68
C LYS A 163 2.11 -18.07 -8.32
N LYS A 164 2.78 -16.96 -8.61
CA LYS A 164 2.23 -15.87 -9.41
C LYS A 164 2.20 -16.30 -10.88
N LYS A 165 1.06 -16.17 -11.56
CA LYS A 165 0.96 -16.49 -13.00
C LYS A 165 1.98 -15.67 -13.80
N GLY A 166 2.79 -16.36 -14.60
CA GLY A 166 3.83 -15.79 -15.46
C GLY A 166 5.17 -15.53 -14.77
N ILE A 167 5.32 -15.83 -13.47
CA ILE A 167 6.57 -15.61 -12.72
C ILE A 167 6.81 -16.81 -11.79
N GLU A 168 8.05 -17.29 -11.69
CA GLU A 168 8.38 -18.47 -10.85
C GLU A 168 8.50 -18.18 -9.35
N ILE A 169 7.96 -17.06 -8.87
CA ILE A 169 7.96 -16.68 -7.46
C ILE A 169 6.57 -16.85 -6.82
N SER A 170 6.55 -16.97 -5.49
CA SER A 170 5.30 -16.96 -4.73
C SER A 170 4.58 -15.61 -4.88
N ARG A 171 3.26 -15.59 -4.71
CA ARG A 171 2.52 -14.32 -4.65
C ARG A 171 3.00 -13.47 -3.49
N PHE A 172 3.33 -14.06 -2.34
CA PHE A 172 3.91 -13.36 -1.19
C PHE A 172 5.16 -12.56 -1.59
N THR A 173 6.16 -13.24 -2.16
CA THR A 173 7.41 -12.62 -2.63
C THR A 173 7.14 -11.51 -3.64
N TYR A 174 6.21 -11.75 -4.57
CA TYR A 174 5.77 -10.71 -5.50
C TYR A 174 5.20 -9.49 -4.76
N PHE A 175 4.28 -9.67 -3.81
CA PHE A 175 3.70 -8.57 -3.05
C PHE A 175 4.76 -7.73 -2.32
N VAL A 176 5.67 -8.37 -1.59
CA VAL A 176 6.65 -7.64 -0.78
C VAL A 176 7.69 -6.91 -1.63
N ASN A 177 8.14 -7.51 -2.74
CA ASN A 177 9.03 -6.85 -3.70
C ASN A 177 8.39 -5.59 -4.30
N GLU A 178 7.12 -5.70 -4.70
CA GLU A 178 6.40 -4.56 -5.26
C GLU A 178 6.11 -3.48 -4.22
N ILE A 179 5.81 -3.84 -2.96
CA ILE A 179 5.66 -2.88 -1.87
C ILE A 179 6.98 -2.13 -1.60
N ALA A 180 8.12 -2.85 -1.60
CA ALA A 180 9.43 -2.23 -1.49
C ALA A 180 9.70 -1.28 -2.66
N GLN A 181 9.39 -1.70 -3.89
CA GLN A 181 9.53 -0.86 -5.09
C GLN A 181 8.67 0.40 -5.01
N ILE A 182 7.39 0.27 -4.63
CA ILE A 182 6.47 1.39 -4.39
C ILE A 182 7.09 2.38 -3.39
N SER A 183 7.69 1.88 -2.31
CA SER A 183 8.31 2.77 -1.32
C SER A 183 9.47 3.59 -1.90
N ASN A 184 10.30 2.98 -2.76
CA ASN A 184 11.41 3.65 -3.44
C ASN A 184 10.91 4.67 -4.49
N VAL A 185 9.83 4.35 -5.20
CA VAL A 185 9.18 5.27 -6.14
C VAL A 185 8.72 6.54 -5.42
N ILE A 186 8.12 6.42 -4.23
CA ILE A 186 7.67 7.60 -3.46
C ILE A 186 8.86 8.44 -2.97
N ILE A 187 10.02 7.84 -2.66
CA ILE A 187 11.24 8.57 -2.27
C ILE A 187 11.79 9.39 -3.43
N ASP A 188 11.81 8.84 -4.64
CA ASP A 188 12.32 9.53 -5.83
C ASP A 188 11.57 9.14 -7.11
N PRO A 189 10.41 9.77 -7.37
CA PRO A 189 9.59 9.45 -8.54
C PRO A 189 10.30 9.72 -9.87
N ARG A 190 11.26 10.66 -9.87
CA ARG A 190 12.01 11.09 -11.07
C ARG A 190 12.81 9.97 -11.73
N LYS A 191 13.13 8.90 -11.00
CA LYS A 191 13.82 7.72 -11.56
C LYS A 191 12.92 6.83 -12.41
N TYR A 192 11.62 7.13 -12.43
CA TYR A 192 10.59 6.29 -13.04
C TYR A 192 9.74 7.06 -14.07
N PHE A 193 10.11 8.32 -14.35
CA PHE A 193 9.53 9.19 -15.37
C PHE A 193 10.57 9.54 -16.43
#